data_AF-O68950-F1
#
_entry.id   AF-O68950-F1
#
_cell.length_a   1.000
_cell.length_b   1.000
_cell.length_c   1.000
_cell.angle_alpha   90.00
_cell.angle_beta   90.00
_cell.angle_gamma   90.00
#
_symmetry.space_group_name_H-M   'P 1'
#
loop_
_entity.id
_entity.type
_entity.pdbx_description
1 polymer ?
#
loop_
_entity_poly.entity_id
_entity_poly.type
_entity_poly.pdbx_seq_one_letter_code
_entity_poly.pdbx_strand_id
1 'polypeptide(L)'
;EDFEKVIARGKEGTYYIDDGNELEFFEIIDLVKPDVIFTGPRVGELVKKLHIPYVNGHGYHNGPYMGFEGFVNLARDMYNAVHNPLRHLAAVDIRDKSQTTPIIVRGAA
;
A
#
# COMPACT_ATOMS: atom_id res chain seq x y z
N GLU A 1 20.83 7.47 -15.37
CA GLU A 1 20.23 6.49 -16.29
C GLU A 1 18.98 5.78 -15.76
N ASP A 2 19.05 4.93 -14.74
CA ASP A 2 17.85 4.16 -14.35
C ASP A 2 16.77 5.00 -13.67
N PHE A 3 17.16 5.98 -12.84
CA PHE A 3 16.22 6.94 -12.26
C PHE A 3 15.51 7.79 -13.34
N GLU A 4 16.25 8.25 -14.36
CA GLU A 4 15.69 9.01 -15.48
C GLU A 4 14.70 8.16 -16.31
N LYS A 5 15.00 6.88 -16.53
CA LYS A 5 14.06 5.95 -17.20
C LYS A 5 12.79 5.75 -16.39
N VAL A 6 12.87 5.73 -15.06
CA VAL A 6 11.70 5.63 -14.17
C VAL A 6 10.87 6.91 -14.26
N ILE A 7 11.51 8.08 -14.22
CA ILE A 7 10.84 9.38 -14.41
C ILE A 7 10.11 9.41 -15.75
N ALA A 8 10.80 9.07 -16.83
CA ALA A 8 10.23 9.09 -18.19
C ALA A 8 9.04 8.15 -18.40
N ARG A 9 8.88 7.12 -17.56
CA ARG A 9 7.79 6.12 -17.66
C ARG A 9 6.64 6.35 -16.69
N GLY A 10 6.78 7.23 -15.71
CA GLY A 10 5.71 7.47 -14.75
C GLY A 10 4.77 8.59 -15.19
N LYS A 11 3.86 8.97 -14.29
CA LYS A 11 2.74 9.86 -14.60
C LYS A 11 3.05 11.30 -14.21
N GLU A 12 2.44 12.26 -14.89
CA GLU A 12 2.42 13.65 -14.43
C GLU A 12 1.84 13.74 -13.01
N GLY A 13 2.46 14.55 -12.16
CA GLY A 13 2.11 14.67 -10.74
C GLY A 13 2.66 13.57 -9.82
N THR A 14 3.44 12.62 -10.35
CA THR A 14 4.13 11.60 -9.53
C THR A 14 5.37 12.20 -8.85
N TYR A 15 5.59 11.87 -7.57
CA TYR A 15 6.80 12.19 -6.84
C TYR A 15 7.87 11.11 -7.06
N TYR A 16 9.07 11.53 -7.46
CA TYR A 16 10.24 10.66 -7.61
C TYR A 16 11.31 11.12 -6.62
N ILE A 17 11.73 10.21 -5.75
CA ILE A 17 12.58 10.53 -4.60
C ILE A 17 13.80 9.64 -4.67
N ASP A 18 14.98 10.25 -4.59
CA ASP A 18 16.25 9.56 -4.48
C ASP A 18 16.70 9.57 -3.02
N ASP A 19 17.21 8.44 -2.53
CA ASP A 19 17.62 8.24 -1.12
C ASP A 19 16.62 8.76 -0.06
N GLY A 20 15.32 8.54 -0.31
CA GLY A 20 14.25 9.07 0.53
C GLY A 20 14.32 8.59 1.98
N ASN A 21 14.03 9.49 2.91
CA ASN A 21 14.07 9.21 4.34
C ASN A 21 12.66 9.12 4.98
N GLU A 22 12.61 8.69 6.24
CA GLU A 22 11.34 8.39 6.91
C GLU A 22 10.42 9.60 7.08
N LEU A 23 10.97 10.80 7.32
CA LEU A 23 10.16 12.01 7.45
C LEU A 23 9.51 12.39 6.11
N GLU A 24 10.26 12.27 5.01
CA GLU A 24 9.74 12.51 3.67
C GLU A 24 8.64 11.51 3.31
N PHE A 25 8.72 10.25 3.78
CA PHE A 25 7.63 9.29 3.55
C PHE A 25 6.31 9.76 4.16
N PHE A 26 6.32 10.33 5.36
CA PHE A 26 5.10 10.87 5.97
C PHE A 26 4.53 12.04 5.18
N GLU A 27 5.38 12.99 4.76
CA GLU A 27 4.96 14.14 3.97
C GLU A 27 4.36 13.71 2.62
N ILE A 28 4.97 12.73 1.96
CA ILE A 28 4.48 12.18 0.69
C ILE A 28 3.16 11.45 0.89
N ILE A 29 3.01 10.66 1.97
CA ILE A 29 1.75 10.01 2.31
C ILE A 29 0.62 11.04 2.47
N ASP A 30 0.90 12.19 3.08
CA ASP A 30 -0.10 13.25 3.22
C ASP A 30 -0.46 13.90 1.88
N LEU A 31 0.52 14.09 1.01
CA LEU A 31 0.36 14.68 -0.32
C LEU A 31 -0.42 13.79 -1.29
N VAL A 32 -0.12 12.48 -1.34
CA VAL A 32 -0.68 11.58 -2.36
C VAL A 32 -1.72 10.59 -1.85
N LYS A 33 -1.82 10.40 -0.52
CA LYS A 33 -2.79 9.53 0.16
C LYS A 33 -2.92 8.14 -0.48
N PRO A 34 -1.84 7.34 -0.52
CA PRO A 34 -1.83 6.08 -1.25
C PRO A 34 -2.74 5.03 -0.60
N ASP A 35 -3.45 4.26 -1.43
CA ASP A 35 -4.29 3.13 -0.97
C ASP A 35 -3.48 1.88 -0.59
N VAL A 36 -2.27 1.73 -1.15
CA VAL A 36 -1.35 0.63 -0.87
C VAL A 36 0.09 1.07 -1.15
N ILE A 37 1.04 0.63 -0.32
CA ILE A 37 2.47 0.92 -0.50
C ILE A 37 3.24 -0.39 -0.75
N PHE A 38 4.11 -0.40 -1.76
CA PHE A 38 5.06 -1.50 -2.00
C PHE A 38 6.40 -1.12 -1.40
N THR A 39 6.81 -1.77 -0.30
CA THR A 39 8.02 -1.40 0.47
C THR A 39 8.55 -2.59 1.28
N GLY A 40 9.64 -2.42 2.02
CA GLY A 40 10.15 -3.42 2.95
C GLY A 40 9.26 -3.57 4.21
N PRO A 41 9.33 -4.71 4.91
CA PRO A 41 8.42 -5.01 6.01
C PRO A 41 8.44 -3.97 7.14
N ARG A 42 9.63 -3.42 7.47
CA ARG A 42 9.77 -2.40 8.53
C ARG A 42 8.98 -1.12 8.23
N VAL A 43 9.08 -0.60 7.00
CA VAL A 43 8.30 0.58 6.58
C VAL A 43 6.83 0.22 6.43
N GLY A 44 6.52 -1.00 5.98
CA GLY A 44 5.16 -1.54 5.96
C GLY A 44 4.49 -1.56 7.34
N GLU A 45 5.23 -1.92 8.38
CA GLU A 45 4.77 -1.89 9.77
C GLU A 45 4.56 -0.47 10.30
N LEU A 46 5.38 0.50 9.85
CA LEU A 46 5.23 1.92 10.16
C LEU A 46 3.92 2.47 9.59
N VAL A 47 3.71 2.34 8.28
CA VAL A 47 2.53 2.92 7.58
C VAL A 47 1.22 2.23 7.95
N LYS A 48 1.28 1.01 8.49
CA LYS A 48 0.12 0.31 9.07
C LYS A 48 -0.56 1.12 10.17
N LYS A 49 0.19 1.96 10.90
CA LYS A 49 -0.36 2.86 11.94
C LYS A 49 -1.19 4.00 11.37
N LEU A 50 -1.02 4.30 10.09
CA LEU A 50 -1.82 5.26 9.33
C LEU A 50 -2.99 4.57 8.60
N HIS A 51 -3.24 3.29 8.90
CA HIS A 51 -4.23 2.44 8.22
C HIS A 51 -3.93 2.20 6.74
N ILE A 52 -2.68 2.40 6.31
CA ILE A 52 -2.23 2.13 4.95
C ILE A 52 -1.70 0.70 4.88
N PRO A 53 -2.28 -0.18 4.05
CA PRO A 53 -1.78 -1.53 3.88
C PRO A 53 -0.53 -1.52 2.99
N TYR A 54 0.30 -2.56 3.12
CA TYR A 54 1.50 -2.68 2.30
C TYR A 54 1.61 -4.05 1.64
N VAL A 55 2.36 -4.11 0.55
CA VAL A 55 2.87 -5.35 -0.04
C VAL A 55 4.40 -5.34 0.04
N ASN A 56 5.03 -6.46 0.40
CA ASN A 56 6.49 -6.52 0.47
C ASN A 56 7.09 -6.46 -0.94
N GLY A 57 7.64 -5.29 -1.29
CA GLY A 57 8.21 -5.03 -2.62
C GLY A 57 9.59 -5.68 -2.85
N HIS A 58 10.25 -6.16 -1.78
CA HIS A 58 11.57 -6.78 -1.88
C HIS A 58 11.48 -8.32 -1.90
N GLY A 59 10.81 -8.88 -0.89
CA GLY A 59 10.75 -10.33 -0.66
C GLY A 59 9.44 -10.98 -1.07
N TYR A 60 8.50 -10.21 -1.60
CA TYR A 60 7.11 -10.62 -1.86
C TYR A 60 6.32 -10.93 -0.58
N HIS A 61 4.99 -10.90 -0.67
CA HIS A 61 4.15 -11.56 0.32
C HIS A 61 4.00 -13.04 -0.04
N ASN A 62 3.44 -13.33 -1.21
CA ASN A 62 3.19 -14.68 -1.70
C ASN A 62 3.59 -14.77 -3.18
N GLY A 63 4.89 -14.74 -3.43
CA GLY A 63 5.48 -14.78 -4.78
C GLY A 63 5.43 -16.17 -5.44
N PRO A 64 6.13 -16.35 -6.58
CA PRO A 64 6.94 -15.34 -7.28
C PRO A 64 6.08 -14.29 -7.97
N TYR A 65 6.65 -13.10 -8.23
CA TYR A 65 5.95 -11.99 -8.92
C TYR A 65 6.34 -11.80 -10.39
N MET A 66 7.41 -12.44 -10.86
CA MET A 66 7.79 -12.41 -12.27
C MET A 66 7.03 -13.44 -13.11
N GLY A 67 6.88 -13.16 -14.41
CA GLY A 67 6.17 -14.02 -15.35
C GLY A 67 4.65 -13.81 -15.33
N PHE A 68 3.94 -14.47 -16.25
CA PHE A 68 2.50 -14.30 -16.43
C PHE A 68 1.70 -14.62 -15.15
N GLU A 69 1.93 -15.79 -14.57
CA GLU A 69 1.29 -16.19 -13.30
C GLU A 69 1.77 -15.34 -12.13
N GLY A 70 3.05 -14.97 -12.11
CA GLY A 70 3.60 -14.16 -11.02
C GLY A 70 2.94 -12.79 -10.92
N PHE A 71 2.56 -12.19 -12.05
CA PHE A 71 1.83 -10.93 -12.03
C PHE A 71 0.40 -11.08 -11.49
N VAL A 72 -0.23 -12.25 -11.68
CA VAL A 72 -1.50 -12.60 -11.03
C VAL A 72 -1.31 -12.76 -9.51
N ASN A 73 -0.20 -13.34 -9.07
CA ASN A 73 0.13 -13.45 -7.65
C ASN A 73 0.30 -12.06 -6.99
N LEU A 74 1.01 -11.15 -7.65
CA LEU A 74 1.15 -9.76 -7.20
C LEU A 74 -0.21 -9.07 -7.11
N ALA A 75 -1.05 -9.23 -8.14
CA ALA A 75 -2.39 -8.65 -8.16
C ALA A 75 -3.27 -9.19 -7.02
N ARG A 76 -3.20 -10.49 -6.72
CA ARG A 76 -3.91 -11.11 -5.58
C ARG A 76 -3.47 -10.52 -4.25
N ASP A 77 -2.16 -10.36 -4.04
CA ASP A 77 -1.64 -9.81 -2.79
C ASP A 77 -2.03 -8.33 -2.61
N MET A 78 -1.96 -7.54 -3.69
CA MET A 78 -2.45 -6.16 -3.71
C MET A 78 -3.94 -6.08 -3.40
N TYR A 79 -4.75 -6.92 -4.05
CA TYR A 79 -6.19 -6.98 -3.83
C TYR A 79 -6.53 -7.25 -2.36
N ASN A 80 -5.90 -8.26 -1.76
CA ASN A 80 -6.14 -8.64 -0.37
C ASN A 80 -5.62 -7.60 0.63
N ALA A 81 -4.54 -6.89 0.31
CA ALA A 81 -4.03 -5.80 1.13
C ALA A 81 -5.03 -4.64 1.22
N VAL A 82 -5.57 -4.21 0.07
CA VAL A 82 -6.50 -3.07 -0.01
C VAL A 82 -7.90 -3.44 0.49
N HIS A 83 -8.43 -4.59 0.07
CA HIS A 83 -9.76 -5.08 0.42
C HIS A 83 -9.72 -5.87 1.74
N ASN A 84 -9.19 -5.24 2.79
CA ASN A 84 -9.02 -5.85 4.10
C ASN A 84 -10.00 -5.25 5.12
N PRO A 85 -10.89 -6.03 5.76
CA PRO A 85 -11.83 -5.51 6.76
C PRO A 85 -11.12 -4.87 7.95
N LEU A 86 -9.93 -5.34 8.32
CA LEU A 86 -9.16 -4.79 9.44
C LEU A 86 -8.84 -3.31 9.25
N ARG A 87 -8.62 -2.85 8.01
CA ARG A 87 -8.38 -1.43 7.70
C ARG A 87 -9.59 -0.57 8.06
N HIS A 88 -10.79 -1.05 7.75
CA HIS A 88 -12.04 -0.36 8.05
C HIS A 88 -12.34 -0.39 9.55
N LEU A 89 -12.09 -1.54 10.20
CA LEU A 89 -12.31 -1.70 11.65
C LEU A 89 -11.36 -0.82 12.47
N ALA A 90 -10.12 -0.63 12.04
CA ALA A 90 -9.15 0.22 12.72
C ALA A 90 -9.54 1.71 12.74
N ALA A 91 -10.34 2.16 11.76
CA ALA A 91 -10.82 3.53 11.67
C ALA A 91 -11.99 3.85 12.61
N VAL A 92 -12.65 2.84 13.19
CA VAL A 92 -13.83 3.02 14.04
C VAL A 92 -13.42 3.38 15.46
N ASP A 93 -13.87 4.52 15.97
CA ASP A 93 -13.78 4.85 17.39
C ASP A 93 -15.02 4.30 18.11
N ILE A 94 -14.85 3.23 18.90
CA ILE A 94 -15.94 2.58 19.64
C ILE A 94 -16.63 3.48 20.67
N ARG A 95 -16.04 4.63 21.02
CA ARG A 95 -16.63 5.61 21.95
C ARG A 95 -17.57 6.57 21.24
N ASP A 96 -17.44 6.73 19.93
CA ASP A 96 -18.28 7.60 19.12
C ASP A 96 -19.63 6.92 18.88
N LYS A 97 -20.67 7.42 19.57
CA LYS A 97 -22.05 6.90 19.48
C LYS A 97 -22.70 7.09 18.12
N SER A 98 -22.12 7.94 17.26
CA SER A 98 -22.61 8.17 15.90
C SER A 98 -22.08 7.14 14.90
N GLN A 99 -21.00 6.43 15.25
CA GLN A 99 -20.36 5.44 14.38
C GLN A 99 -20.94 4.04 14.58
N THR A 100 -20.91 3.25 13.50
CA THR A 100 -21.24 1.83 13.51
C THR A 100 -20.08 1.03 12.93
N THR A 101 -19.81 -0.15 13.47
CA THR A 101 -18.80 -1.05 12.94
C THR A 101 -19.26 -1.65 11.60
N PRO A 102 -18.56 -1.39 10.48
CA PRO A 102 -19.01 -1.82 9.16
C PRO A 102 -18.75 -3.31 8.92
N ILE A 103 -19.53 -3.89 8.01
CA ILE A 103 -19.24 -5.18 7.38
C ILE A 103 -18.84 -4.91 5.93
N ILE A 104 -17.67 -5.40 5.53
CA ILE A 104 -17.14 -5.25 4.18
C ILE A 104 -17.16 -6.62 3.48
N VAL A 105 -17.84 -6.70 2.35
CA VAL A 105 -17.88 -7.90 1.51
C VAL A 105 -16.66 -7.93 0.59
N ARG A 106 -16.03 -9.09 0.45
CA ARG A 106 -14.88 -9.32 -0.42
C ARG A 106 -15.24 -10.31 -1.52
N GLY A 107 -14.45 -10.30 -2.58
CA GLY A 107 -14.48 -11.29 -3.65
C GLY A 107 -13.18 -12.06 -3.76
N ALA A 108 -13.16 -13.00 -4.69
CA ALA A 108 -11.97 -13.69 -5.17
C ALA A 108 -12.11 -13.85 -6.69
N ALA A 109 -10.97 -13.87 -7.39
CA ALA A 109 -10.91 -14.23 -8.80
C ALA A 109 -11.11 -15.74 -8.99
#